data_AF-A0AA44F9Q9-F1
#
_entry.id   AF-A0AA44F9Q9-F1
#
_cell.length_a   1.000
_cell.length_b   1.000
_cell.length_c   1.000
_cell.angle_alpha   90.00
_cell.angle_beta   90.00
_cell.angle_gamma   90.00
#
_symmetry.space_group_name_H-M   'P 1'
#
loop_
_entity.id
_entity.type
_entity.pdbx_description
1 polymer ?
#
loop_
_entity_poly.entity_id
_entity_poly.type
_entity_poly.pdbx_seq_one_letter_code
_entity_poly.pdbx_strand_id
1 'polypeptide(L)' 'MYEFDIPNMTCGHCAGTVKKAIEQADPAASSMIDVDTKKAKVETTVSPEAIAAAINDAGYPTTYKSV' A
#
# COMPACT_ATOMS: atom_id res chain seq x y z
N MET A 1 3.59 -7.95 10.17
CA MET A 1 2.80 -7.21 9.16
C MET A 1 3.74 -6.24 8.45
N TYR A 2 3.30 -5.47 7.46
CA TYR A 2 4.17 -4.50 6.78
C TYR A 2 3.57 -3.09 6.79
N GLU A 3 4.43 -2.08 6.87
CA GLU A 3 4.05 -0.67 6.75
C GLU A 3 4.74 -0.08 5.52
N PHE A 4 3.94 0.51 4.64
CA PHE A 4 4.33 1.15 3.39
C PHE A 4 4.26 2.67 3.55
N ASP A 5 5.33 3.35 3.20
CA ASP A 5 5.41 4.82 3.17
C ASP A 5 5.16 5.29 1.74
N ILE A 6 4.13 6.11 1.55
CA ILE A 6 3.62 6.52 0.23
C ILE A 6 3.62 8.05 0.16
N PRO A 7 4.78 8.70 -0.04
CA PRO A 7 4.90 10.15 0.05
C PRO A 7 4.06 10.90 -1.00
N ASN A 8 3.75 10.25 -2.14
CA ASN A 8 2.92 10.81 -3.20
C ASN A 8 1.41 10.75 -2.93
N MET A 9 1.01 10.22 -1.78
CA MET A 9 -0.38 10.12 -1.36
C MET A 9 -0.89 11.48 -0.84
N THR A 10 -1.30 12.35 -1.74
CA THR A 10 -1.65 13.75 -1.43
C THR A 10 -3.16 14.03 -1.34
N CYS A 11 -4.02 13.05 -1.69
CA CYS A 11 -5.47 13.22 -1.66
C CYS A 11 -6.18 11.92 -1.25
N GLY A 12 -7.37 12.01 -0.64
CA GLY A 12 -8.20 10.84 -0.29
C GLY A 12 -8.54 9.92 -1.47
N HIS A 13 -8.53 10.44 -2.70
CA HIS A 13 -8.71 9.63 -3.90
C HIS A 13 -7.52 8.68 -4.15
N CYS A 14 -6.30 9.08 -3.76
CA CYS A 14 -5.10 8.24 -3.86
C CYS A 14 -5.21 7.00 -2.95
N ALA A 15 -5.93 7.11 -1.83
CA ALA A 15 -6.17 5.99 -0.91
C ALA A 15 -6.94 4.86 -1.53
N GLY A 16 -8.01 5.19 -2.26
CA GLY A 16 -8.79 4.19 -2.98
C GLY A 16 -7.93 3.43 -4.01
N THR A 17 -7.09 4.14 -4.75
CA THR A 17 -6.23 3.53 -5.78
C THR A 17 -5.18 2.60 -5.16
N VAL A 18 -4.49 3.04 -4.11
CA VAL A 18 -3.49 2.22 -3.39
C VAL A 18 -4.16 0.98 -2.79
N LYS A 19 -5.31 1.13 -2.12
CA LYS A 19 -6.08 0.01 -1.55
C LYS A 19 -6.40 -1.03 -2.63
N LYS A 20 -6.90 -0.56 -3.77
CA LYS A 20 -7.28 -1.41 -4.89
C LYS A 20 -6.08 -2.08 -5.55
N ALA A 21 -4.90 -1.43 -5.57
CA ALA A 21 -3.66 -2.06 -6.03
C ALA A 21 -3.23 -3.21 -5.10
N ILE A 22 -3.32 -3.00 -3.78
CA ILE A 22 -3.02 -4.02 -2.77
C ILE A 22 -4.00 -5.20 -2.89
N GLU A 23 -5.31 -4.93 -2.97
CA GLU A 23 -6.35 -5.96 -3.11
C GLU A 23 -6.24 -6.74 -4.44
N GLN A 24 -5.72 -6.12 -5.50
CA GLN A 24 -5.45 -6.83 -6.76
C GLN A 24 -4.21 -7.73 -6.68
N ALA A 25 -3.19 -7.31 -5.93
CA ALA A 25 -1.99 -8.11 -5.71
C ALA A 25 -2.25 -9.28 -4.76
N ASP A 26 -3.04 -9.04 -3.71
CA ASP A 26 -3.50 -10.05 -2.77
C ASP A 26 -4.94 -9.74 -2.33
N PRO A 27 -5.95 -10.45 -2.86
CA PRO A 27 -7.35 -10.25 -2.50
C PRO A 27 -7.66 -10.65 -1.05
N ALA A 28 -6.77 -11.38 -0.37
CA ALA A 28 -6.88 -11.71 1.04
C ALA A 28 -6.15 -10.70 1.95
N ALA A 29 -5.44 -9.71 1.37
CA ALA A 29 -4.71 -8.72 2.16
C ALA A 29 -5.67 -7.76 2.89
N SER A 30 -5.35 -7.48 4.15
CA SER A 30 -5.99 -6.40 4.92
C SER A 30 -5.10 -5.16 4.90
N SER A 31 -5.55 -4.12 4.20
CA SER A 31 -4.83 -2.84 4.10
C SER A 31 -5.56 -1.72 4.86
N MET A 32 -4.85 -1.05 5.77
CA MET A 32 -5.30 0.14 6.48
C MET A 32 -4.44 1.32 6.03
N ILE A 33 -5.06 2.28 5.37
CA ILE A 33 -4.34 3.40 4.75
C ILE A 33 -4.66 4.69 5.50
N ASP A 34 -3.63 5.42 5.84
CA ASP A 34 -3.66 6.64 6.61
C ASP A 34 -3.08 7.78 5.76
N VAL A 35 -3.96 8.64 5.25
CA VAL A 35 -3.61 9.74 4.34
C VAL A 35 -2.88 10.87 5.08
N ASP A 36 -3.18 11.07 6.36
CA ASP A 36 -2.55 12.11 7.19
C ASP A 36 -1.05 11.81 7.36
N THR A 37 -0.75 10.57 7.77
CA THR A 37 0.63 10.10 7.93
C THR A 37 1.29 9.63 6.63
N LYS A 38 0.52 9.50 5.54
CA LYS A 38 0.95 8.98 4.22
C LYS A 38 1.50 7.55 4.31
N LYS A 39 0.85 6.72 5.12
CA LYS A 39 1.28 5.34 5.41
C LYS A 39 0.16 4.35 5.13
N ALA A 40 0.52 3.16 4.65
CA ALA A 40 -0.39 2.04 4.51
C ALA A 40 0.13 0.85 5.30
N LYS A 41 -0.63 0.38 6.27
CA LYS A 41 -0.38 -0.89 6.96
C LYS A 41 -1.05 -1.99 6.18
N VAL A 42 -0.29 -3.00 5.78
CA VAL A 42 -0.80 -4.13 5.01
C VAL A 42 -0.45 -5.41 5.74
N GLU A 43 -1.48 -6.17 6.07
CA GLU A 43 -1.40 -7.54 6.51
C GLU A 43 -1.67 -8.43 5.29
N THR A 44 -0.66 -9.19 4.90
CA THR A 44 -0.71 -10.04 3.70
C THR A 44 0.13 -11.29 3.96
N THR A 45 -0.21 -12.35 3.24
CA THR A 45 0.58 -13.59 3.22
C THR A 45 1.58 -13.61 2.05
N VAL A 46 1.49 -12.65 1.12
CA VAL A 46 2.43 -12.53 0.00
C VAL A 46 3.64 -11.67 0.37
N SER A 47 4.68 -11.72 -0.48
CA SER A 47 5.89 -10.94 -0.28
C SER A 47 5.59 -9.43 -0.30
N PRO A 48 6.16 -8.65 0.63
CA PRO A 48 5.96 -7.20 0.66
C PRO A 48 6.49 -6.50 -0.60
N GLU A 49 7.48 -7.08 -1.27
CA GLU A 49 7.99 -6.64 -2.57
C GLU A 49 6.91 -6.68 -3.66
N ALA A 50 6.06 -7.71 -3.66
CA ALA A 50 4.98 -7.85 -4.63
C ALA A 50 3.91 -6.77 -4.40
N ILE A 51 3.60 -6.49 -3.14
CA ILE A 51 2.69 -5.40 -2.77
C ILE A 51 3.29 -4.04 -3.15
N ALA A 52 4.57 -3.80 -2.85
CA ALA A 52 5.27 -2.58 -3.21
C ALA A 52 5.25 -2.35 -4.72
N ALA A 53 5.50 -3.40 -5.50
CA ALA A 53 5.47 -3.36 -6.96
C ALA A 53 4.07 -3.01 -7.49
N ALA A 54 3.00 -3.60 -6.92
CA ALA A 54 1.63 -3.27 -7.31
C ALA A 54 1.26 -1.81 -6.99
N ILE A 55 1.67 -1.30 -5.83
CA ILE A 55 1.46 0.09 -5.45
C ILE A 55 2.25 1.03 -6.40
N ASN A 56 3.47 0.64 -6.77
CA ASN A 56 4.30 1.38 -7.72
C ASN A 56 3.71 1.39 -9.14
N ASP A 57 3.18 0.26 -9.62
CA ASP A 57 2.50 0.13 -10.92
C ASP A 57 1.25 1.02 -10.99
N ALA A 58 0.56 1.19 -9.87
CA ALA A 58 -0.53 2.15 -9.72
C ALA A 58 -0.09 3.63 -9.72
N GLY A 59 1.21 3.92 -9.90
CA GLY A 59 1.78 5.26 -9.95
C GLY A 59 2.16 5.83 -8.58
N TYR A 60 2.27 4.99 -7.55
CA TYR A 60 2.61 5.40 -6.20
C TYR A 60 3.92 4.74 -5.75
N PRO A 61 5.08 5.37 -6.02
CA PRO A 61 6.35 4.87 -5.51
C PRO A 61 6.32 4.80 -3.98
N THR A 62 6.68 3.65 -3.44
CA THR A 62 6.59 3.38 -2.01
C THR A 62 7.80 2.61 -1.48
N THR A 63 8.08 2.78 -0.20
CA THR A 63 9.04 1.97 0.55
C THR A 63 8.31 1.23 1.66
N TYR A 64 8.78 0.05 2.07
CA TYR A 64 8.14 -0.71 3.15
C TYR A 64 9.13 -1.11 4.22
N LYS A 65 8.61 -1.36 5.42
CA LYS A 65 9.33 -1.93 6.55
C LYS A 65 8.50 -2.99 7.26
N SER A 66 9.18 -3.96 7.87
CA SER A 66 8.56 -4.94 8.77
C SER A 66 8.19 -4.27 10.09
N VAL A 67 6.95 -4.48 10.52
CA VAL A 67 6.38 -4.02 11.80
C VAL A 67 5.69 -5.15 12.53
#